data_AF-A0A368VSC3-F1
#
_entry.id   AF-A0A368VSC3-F1
#
_cell.length_a   1.000
_cell.length_b   1.000
_cell.length_c   1.000
_cell.angle_alpha   90.00
_cell.angle_beta   90.00
_cell.angle_gamma   90.00
#
_symmetry.space_group_name_H-M   'P 1'
#
loop_
_entity.id
_entity.type
_entity.pdbx_description
1 polymer ?
#
loop_
_entity_poly.entity_id
_entity_poly.type
_entity_poly.pdbx_seq_one_letter_code
_entity_poly.pdbx_strand_id
1 'polypeptide(L)'
;MRSRAAAVMVSAGVLLSACGQGESPGRPTSVPGPASPGGSAVVPSPSSDPVEVQGSPTIAEIRKRGTLLVGLRSDAPEFVHRERGEYTGFDVRIARMLAEGLGLDPETRVAFRLLPPTLRADAIATGSVDIQIGGVDPQTSRVAEVGPYALTGPRAATTAHFLGIPPHDAALREELRHILTRSVAEGRWRRAYEATLGEAGVAARPPDLPR
;
A
#
# COMPACT_ATOMS: atom_id res chain seq x y z
N MET A 1 -7.57 -10.76 -47.46
CA MET A 1 -7.08 -10.10 -48.70
C MET A 1 -8.15 -9.16 -49.24
N ARG A 2 -7.87 -7.85 -49.26
CA ARG A 2 -8.17 -6.89 -50.35
C ARG A 2 -7.94 -5.47 -49.83
N SER A 3 -6.70 -5.02 -50.03
CA SER A 3 -6.21 -3.66 -49.87
C SER A 3 -6.81 -2.72 -50.92
N ARG A 4 -6.95 -1.43 -50.59
CA ARG A 4 -6.71 -0.31 -51.54
C ARG A 4 -6.07 0.88 -50.82
N ALA A 5 -4.81 1.15 -51.19
CA ALA A 5 -4.10 2.43 -51.07
C ALA A 5 -4.76 3.47 -52.02
N ALA A 6 -4.45 4.78 -52.08
CA ALA A 6 -3.28 5.60 -51.74
C ALA A 6 -3.77 7.07 -51.60
N ALA A 7 -3.26 7.88 -50.66
CA ALA A 7 -2.15 8.84 -50.78
C ALA A 7 -2.39 10.06 -51.70
N VAL A 8 -2.31 11.29 -51.14
CA VAL A 8 -1.63 12.44 -51.76
C VAL A 8 -1.04 13.32 -50.64
N MET A 9 0.24 13.66 -50.82
CA MET A 9 1.15 14.49 -50.03
C MET A 9 1.44 15.77 -50.83
N VAL A 10 1.87 16.88 -50.18
CA VAL A 10 2.66 18.06 -50.65
C VAL A 10 2.23 19.27 -49.79
N SER A 11 2.98 19.93 -48.89
CA SER A 11 4.37 20.46 -48.76
C SER A 11 4.43 21.99 -48.89
N ALA A 12 5.16 22.62 -47.95
CA ALA A 12 5.79 23.97 -47.94
C ALA A 12 4.86 25.21 -47.90
N GLY A 13 5.07 26.28 -47.13
CA GLY A 13 6.23 26.84 -46.40
C GLY A 13 6.33 28.35 -46.75
N VAL A 14 6.63 29.24 -45.80
CA VAL A 14 7.37 30.54 -45.94
C VAL A 14 7.25 31.38 -44.65
N LEU A 15 8.40 31.89 -44.20
CA LEU A 15 8.68 32.78 -43.05
C LEU A 15 8.66 34.24 -43.49
N LEU A 16 8.36 35.21 -42.61
CA LEU A 16 8.93 36.58 -42.65
C LEU A 16 8.76 37.34 -41.32
N SER A 17 9.85 38.00 -40.91
CA SER A 17 10.06 38.84 -39.72
C SER A 17 9.24 40.14 -39.71
N ALA A 18 8.96 40.66 -38.51
CA ALA A 18 8.77 42.10 -38.29
C ALA A 18 9.46 42.54 -36.99
N CYS A 19 10.45 43.43 -37.11
CA CYS A 19 11.06 44.17 -36.00
C CYS A 19 10.21 45.41 -35.68
N GLY A 20 10.14 45.79 -34.40
CA GLY A 20 9.63 47.09 -33.96
C GLY A 20 10.25 47.48 -32.62
N GLN A 21 11.11 48.50 -32.65
CA GLN A 21 11.94 49.00 -31.56
C GLN A 21 11.32 50.29 -31.01
N GLY A 22 11.34 50.50 -29.68
CA GLY A 22 10.90 51.74 -29.04
C GLY A 22 11.62 51.93 -27.71
N GLU A 23 12.42 52.98 -27.65
CA GLU A 23 13.43 53.31 -26.64
C GLU A 23 12.91 53.62 -25.21
N SER A 24 13.83 53.40 -24.27
CA SER A 24 13.80 53.81 -22.86
C SER A 24 14.11 55.30 -22.70
N PRO A 25 13.78 55.95 -21.56
CA PRO A 25 14.88 56.19 -20.62
C PRO A 25 14.47 56.21 -19.14
N GLY A 26 15.40 55.78 -18.26
CA GLY A 26 15.40 56.20 -16.86
C GLY A 26 15.99 55.19 -15.87
N ARG A 27 17.31 55.23 -15.66
CA ARG A 27 17.99 54.77 -14.43
C ARG A 27 19.11 55.78 -14.18
N PRO A 28 19.31 56.31 -12.95
CA PRO A 28 19.92 55.58 -11.83
C PRO A 28 19.23 55.83 -10.48
N THR A 29 19.22 54.86 -9.58
CA THR A 29 20.29 54.77 -8.57
C THR A 29 20.24 53.44 -7.83
N SER A 30 21.42 52.87 -7.60
CA SER A 30 21.65 51.69 -6.77
C SER A 30 21.29 51.98 -5.31
N VAL A 31 20.58 51.04 -4.67
CA VAL A 31 20.52 50.93 -3.21
C VAL A 31 21.06 49.54 -2.83
N PRO A 32 22.00 49.40 -1.88
CA PRO A 32 22.61 48.13 -1.51
C PRO A 32 21.62 47.26 -0.73
N GLY A 33 21.68 45.94 -0.94
CA GLY A 33 20.83 44.97 -0.26
C GLY A 33 21.21 44.73 1.21
N PRO A 34 20.31 44.13 2.01
CA PRO A 34 20.67 43.33 3.15
C PRO A 34 20.70 41.83 2.78
N ALA A 35 21.68 41.14 3.37
CA ALA A 35 22.03 39.75 3.17
C ALA A 35 20.90 38.75 3.46
N SER A 36 20.89 37.67 2.69
CA SER A 36 20.12 36.45 2.96
C SER A 36 20.43 35.87 4.35
N PRO A 37 19.42 35.58 5.18
CA PRO A 37 19.51 34.51 6.16
C PRO A 37 19.08 33.20 5.51
N GLY A 38 19.88 32.17 5.75
CA GLY A 38 19.68 30.82 5.23
C GLY A 38 18.38 30.16 5.68
N GLY A 39 18.07 29.09 4.95
CA GLY A 39 16.96 28.20 5.23
C GLY A 39 16.60 27.45 3.97
N SER A 40 17.50 26.60 3.47
CA SER A 40 17.06 25.47 2.64
C SER A 40 16.01 24.75 3.44
N ALA A 41 14.75 24.89 3.03
CA ALA A 41 13.68 24.05 3.50
C ALA A 41 14.07 22.62 3.13
N VAL A 42 14.61 21.89 4.11
CA VAL A 42 14.74 20.44 4.06
C VAL A 42 13.31 19.93 4.02
N VAL A 43 12.80 19.68 2.82
CA VAL A 43 11.72 18.73 2.63
C VAL A 43 12.26 17.38 3.10
N PRO A 44 11.73 16.78 4.19
CA PRO A 44 12.10 15.41 4.51
C PRO A 44 11.64 14.55 3.34
N SER A 45 12.61 14.05 2.57
CA SER A 45 12.38 12.97 1.63
C SER A 45 11.91 11.76 2.44
N PRO A 46 10.92 10.97 1.96
CA PRO A 46 10.58 9.73 2.63
C PRO A 46 11.77 8.79 2.47
N SER A 47 12.57 8.64 3.52
CA SER A 47 13.69 7.72 3.53
C SER A 47 13.17 6.30 3.38
N SER A 48 13.70 5.57 2.39
CA SER A 48 13.45 4.15 2.15
C SER A 48 14.18 3.24 3.15
N ASP A 49 14.53 3.75 4.33
CA ASP A 49 15.21 2.96 5.34
C ASP A 49 14.20 1.98 5.98
N PRO A 50 14.54 0.69 6.08
CA PRO A 50 13.70 -0.26 6.78
C PRO A 50 13.55 0.20 8.23
N VAL A 51 12.31 0.50 8.64
CA VAL A 51 11.99 0.93 10.00
C VAL A 51 12.52 -0.12 10.96
N GLU A 52 13.50 0.22 11.79
CA GLU A 52 13.99 -0.68 12.82
C GLU A 52 12.99 -0.69 13.97
N VAL A 53 11.96 -1.55 13.87
CA VAL A 53 10.95 -1.69 14.90
C VAL A 53 11.56 -2.43 16.09
N GLN A 54 11.93 -1.67 17.11
CA GLN A 54 12.43 -2.22 18.36
C GLN A 54 11.27 -2.79 19.19
N GLY A 55 11.50 -3.92 19.86
CA GLY A 55 10.56 -4.48 20.84
C GLY A 55 9.48 -5.42 20.30
N SER A 56 9.50 -5.77 19.01
CA SER A 56 8.63 -6.83 18.47
C SER A 56 9.38 -8.17 18.38
N PRO A 57 9.01 -9.20 19.18
CA PRO A 57 9.57 -10.54 19.02
C PRO A 57 9.20 -11.15 17.66
N THR A 58 8.01 -10.84 17.13
CA THR A 58 7.57 -11.40 15.84
C THR A 58 8.38 -10.81 14.68
N ILE A 59 8.62 -9.49 14.65
CA ILE A 59 9.45 -8.86 13.61
C ILE A 59 10.89 -9.38 13.69
N ALA A 60 11.44 -9.60 14.89
CA ALA A 60 12.76 -10.20 15.04
C ALA A 60 12.84 -11.60 14.40
N GLU A 61 11.85 -12.46 14.64
CA GLU A 61 11.80 -13.80 14.02
C GLU A 61 11.54 -13.75 12.52
N ILE A 62 10.68 -12.83 12.04
CA ILE A 62 10.47 -12.59 10.60
C ILE A 62 11.79 -12.20 9.92
N ARG A 63 12.57 -11.29 10.52
CA ARG A 63 13.86 -10.84 9.98
C ARG A 63 14.91 -11.95 9.98
N LYS A 64 15.01 -12.70 11.08
CA LYS A 64 15.91 -13.84 11.22
C LYS A 64 15.61 -14.94 10.19
N ARG A 65 14.33 -15.23 9.96
CA ARG A 65 13.87 -16.19 8.95
C ARG A 65 13.92 -15.60 7.53
N GLY A 66 13.81 -14.28 7.41
CA GLY A 66 13.71 -13.55 6.15
C GLY A 66 12.45 -13.89 5.36
N THR A 67 11.35 -14.27 6.01
CA THR A 67 10.07 -14.61 5.37
C THR A 67 8.90 -14.34 6.32
N LEU A 68 7.89 -13.61 5.85
CA LEU A 68 6.63 -13.39 6.55
C LEU A 68 5.68 -14.57 6.31
N LEU A 69 5.19 -15.17 7.39
CA LEU A 69 4.21 -16.25 7.37
C LEU A 69 2.80 -15.65 7.52
N VAL A 70 1.97 -15.80 6.50
CA VAL A 70 0.64 -15.18 6.42
C VAL A 70 -0.45 -16.21 6.38
N GLY A 71 -1.34 -16.16 7.36
CA GLY A 71 -2.59 -16.88 7.37
C GLY A 71 -3.65 -16.16 6.53
N LEU A 72 -4.24 -16.88 5.58
CA LEU A 72 -5.32 -16.40 4.72
C LEU A 72 -6.61 -17.15 5.04
N ARG A 73 -7.74 -16.47 4.94
CA ARG A 73 -9.06 -17.08 5.15
C ARG A 73 -9.40 -18.07 4.02
N SER A 74 -9.99 -19.22 4.33
CA SER A 74 -10.44 -20.21 3.32
C SER A 74 -11.92 -20.08 2.91
N ASP A 75 -12.67 -19.19 3.54
CA ASP A 75 -14.13 -19.11 3.54
C ASP A 75 -14.70 -17.90 2.78
N ALA A 76 -13.84 -17.08 2.16
CA ALA A 76 -14.26 -15.94 1.33
C ALA A 76 -13.44 -15.88 0.02
N PRO A 77 -13.87 -16.62 -1.04
CA PRO A 77 -13.13 -16.74 -2.30
C PRO A 77 -12.99 -15.42 -3.06
N GLU A 78 -13.84 -14.43 -2.78
CA GLU A 78 -13.76 -13.08 -3.34
C GLU A 78 -12.55 -12.30 -2.81
N PHE A 79 -12.08 -12.61 -1.59
CA PHE A 79 -10.90 -11.97 -0.99
C PHE A 79 -9.61 -12.67 -1.38
N VAL A 80 -9.66 -13.99 -1.54
CA VAL A 80 -8.49 -14.80 -1.85
C VAL A 80 -8.90 -16.09 -2.55
N HIS A 81 -8.21 -16.39 -3.64
CA HIS A 81 -8.35 -17.65 -4.36
C HIS A 81 -7.00 -18.10 -4.89
N ARG A 82 -6.96 -19.29 -5.47
CA ARG A 82 -5.75 -19.86 -6.03
C ARG A 82 -5.92 -20.00 -7.54
N GLU A 83 -5.03 -19.36 -8.30
CA GLU A 83 -4.99 -19.45 -9.75
C GLU A 83 -3.63 -19.97 -10.20
N ARG A 84 -3.62 -21.01 -11.05
CA ARG A 84 -2.38 -21.65 -11.57
C ARG A 84 -1.36 -22.03 -10.50
N GLY A 85 -1.83 -22.37 -9.31
CA GLY A 85 -0.98 -22.77 -8.18
C GLY A 85 -0.55 -21.62 -7.27
N GLU A 86 -0.81 -20.37 -7.64
CA GLU A 86 -0.46 -19.16 -6.87
C GLU A 86 -1.68 -18.58 -6.16
N TYR A 87 -1.47 -18.00 -4.98
CA TYR A 87 -2.52 -17.25 -4.30
C TYR A 87 -2.66 -15.87 -4.92
N THR A 88 -3.90 -15.48 -5.20
CA THR A 88 -4.28 -14.19 -5.77
C THR A 88 -5.47 -13.61 -4.99
N GLY A 89 -5.74 -12.32 -5.20
CA GLY A 89 -6.86 -11.63 -4.56
C GLY A 89 -6.42 -10.51 -3.62
N PHE A 90 -7.40 -9.89 -3.00
CA PHE A 90 -7.19 -8.70 -2.19
C PHE A 90 -6.34 -8.98 -0.95
N ASP A 91 -6.61 -10.05 -0.21
CA ASP A 91 -5.87 -10.39 1.01
C ASP A 91 -4.39 -10.66 0.71
N VAL A 92 -4.08 -11.26 -0.45
CA VAL A 92 -2.71 -11.46 -0.93
C VAL A 92 -2.02 -10.13 -1.19
N ARG A 93 -2.69 -9.18 -1.83
CA ARG A 93 -2.10 -7.85 -2.12
C ARG A 93 -1.89 -7.04 -0.84
N ILE A 94 -2.80 -7.15 0.14
CA ILE A 94 -2.58 -6.59 1.48
C ILE A 94 -1.34 -7.22 2.12
N ALA A 95 -1.22 -8.55 2.11
CA ALA A 95 -0.07 -9.25 2.67
C ALA A 95 1.26 -8.78 2.07
N ARG A 96 1.31 -8.62 0.75
CA ARG A 96 2.47 -8.13 0.02
C ARG A 96 2.83 -6.70 0.42
N MET A 97 1.84 -5.81 0.54
CA MET A 97 2.08 -4.45 1.04
C MET A 97 2.62 -4.42 2.47
N LEU A 98 2.14 -5.33 3.34
CA LEU A 98 2.66 -5.45 4.71
C LEU A 98 4.09 -5.97 4.71
N ALA A 99 4.39 -6.99 3.91
CA ALA A 99 5.74 -7.54 3.77
C ALA A 99 6.74 -6.49 3.26
N GLU A 100 6.37 -5.74 2.22
CA GLU A 100 7.15 -4.62 1.70
C GLU A 100 7.41 -3.57 2.79
N GLY A 101 6.39 -3.20 3.56
CA GLY A 101 6.53 -2.25 4.67
C GLY A 101 7.44 -2.75 5.80
N LEU A 102 7.56 -4.06 5.98
CA LEU A 102 8.49 -4.69 6.93
C LEU A 102 9.91 -4.85 6.36
N GLY A 103 10.16 -4.38 5.13
CA GLY A 103 11.46 -4.47 4.46
C GLY A 103 11.74 -5.81 3.80
N LEU A 104 10.70 -6.61 3.52
CA LEU A 104 10.80 -7.87 2.80
C LEU A 104 10.44 -7.70 1.32
N ASP A 105 11.01 -8.55 0.47
CA ASP A 105 10.56 -8.64 -0.92
C ASP A 105 9.14 -9.27 -0.98
N PRO A 106 8.13 -8.55 -1.49
CA PRO A 106 6.74 -8.98 -1.42
C PRO A 106 6.41 -10.19 -2.29
N GLU A 107 7.24 -10.50 -3.29
CA GLU A 107 6.98 -11.59 -4.24
C GLU A 107 7.64 -12.90 -3.80
N THR A 108 8.77 -12.82 -3.09
CA THR A 108 9.59 -13.99 -2.75
C THR A 108 9.67 -14.28 -1.26
N ARG A 109 9.38 -13.31 -0.39
CA ARG A 109 9.54 -13.44 1.08
C ARG A 109 8.21 -13.46 1.82
N VAL A 110 7.15 -13.94 1.18
CA VAL A 110 5.84 -14.15 1.79
C VAL A 110 5.40 -15.60 1.57
N ALA A 111 5.14 -16.31 2.66
CA ALA A 111 4.61 -17.66 2.64
C ALA A 111 3.16 -17.67 3.11
N PHE A 112 2.28 -18.24 2.29
CA PHE A 112 0.84 -18.22 2.52
C PHE A 112 0.33 -19.56 3.03
N ARG A 113 -0.55 -19.52 4.04
CA ARG A 113 -1.28 -20.68 4.54
C ARG A 113 -2.77 -20.38 4.54
N LEU A 114 -3.53 -21.15 3.76
CA LEU A 114 -4.99 -21.08 3.78
C LEU A 114 -5.52 -21.77 5.03
N LEU A 115 -6.35 -21.07 5.81
CA LEU A 115 -6.81 -21.49 7.13
C LEU A 115 -8.35 -21.45 7.25
N PRO A 116 -8.99 -22.58 7.60
CA PRO A 116 -10.39 -22.59 7.98
C PRO A 116 -10.59 -21.86 9.31
N PRO A 117 -11.79 -21.33 9.60
CA PRO A 117 -12.07 -20.55 10.80
C PRO A 117 -11.58 -21.21 12.09
N THR A 118 -11.75 -22.53 12.21
CA THR A 118 -11.39 -23.31 13.39
C THR A 118 -9.90 -23.36 13.70
N LEU A 119 -9.02 -23.04 12.75
CA LEU A 119 -7.56 -23.14 12.92
C LEU A 119 -6.85 -21.78 13.03
N ARG A 120 -7.53 -20.66 12.79
CA ARG A 120 -6.88 -19.33 12.68
C ARG A 120 -6.24 -18.88 13.98
N ALA A 121 -7.00 -18.92 15.07
CA ALA A 121 -6.51 -18.47 16.37
C ALA A 121 -5.32 -19.32 16.84
N ASP A 122 -5.38 -20.63 16.67
CA ASP A 122 -4.29 -21.53 17.06
C ASP A 122 -3.07 -21.39 16.14
N ALA A 123 -3.26 -21.11 14.85
CA ALA A 123 -2.14 -20.86 13.94
C ALA A 123 -1.32 -19.63 14.37
N ILE A 124 -1.97 -18.56 14.81
CA ILE A 124 -1.30 -17.36 15.35
C ILE A 124 -0.67 -17.69 16.71
N ALA A 125 -1.43 -18.31 17.63
CA ALA A 125 -0.97 -18.60 18.99
C ALA A 125 0.25 -19.55 19.03
N THR A 126 0.36 -20.45 18.07
CA THR A 126 1.49 -21.40 17.95
C THR A 126 2.66 -20.85 17.12
N GLY A 127 2.53 -19.67 16.51
CA GLY A 127 3.53 -19.12 15.59
C GLY A 127 3.61 -19.87 14.25
N SER A 128 2.59 -20.67 13.90
CA SER A 128 2.48 -21.28 12.58
C SER A 128 2.27 -20.23 11.47
N VAL A 129 1.73 -19.06 11.83
CA VAL A 129 1.69 -17.85 11.02
C VAL A 129 2.06 -16.66 11.91
N ASP A 130 2.70 -15.64 11.34
CA ASP A 130 3.04 -14.41 12.06
C ASP A 130 1.85 -13.45 12.12
N ILE A 131 1.09 -13.39 11.02
CA ILE A 131 -0.11 -12.56 10.88
C ILE A 131 -1.25 -13.35 10.23
N GLN A 132 -2.49 -13.01 10.59
CA GLN A 132 -3.70 -13.51 9.94
C GLN A 132 -4.41 -12.35 9.24
N ILE A 133 -4.67 -12.50 7.94
CA ILE A 133 -5.47 -11.54 7.18
C ILE A 133 -6.88 -12.09 7.06
N GLY A 134 -7.81 -11.36 7.68
CA GLY A 134 -9.21 -11.65 7.55
C GLY A 134 -9.71 -12.79 8.41
N GLY A 135 -11.00 -12.71 8.74
CA GLY A 135 -11.70 -13.74 9.49
C GLY A 135 -11.11 -13.99 10.88
N VAL A 136 -10.62 -12.91 11.50
CA VAL A 136 -10.19 -12.84 12.90
C VAL A 136 -11.40 -12.51 13.75
N ASP A 137 -11.54 -13.22 14.87
CA ASP A 137 -12.59 -12.95 15.85
C ASP A 137 -12.06 -11.95 16.90
N PRO A 138 -12.64 -10.73 17.01
CA PRO A 138 -12.26 -9.75 18.03
C PRO A 138 -12.45 -10.23 19.47
N GLN A 139 -13.29 -11.25 19.69
CA GLN A 139 -13.70 -11.66 21.03
C GLN A 139 -12.74 -12.68 21.67
N THR A 140 -11.73 -13.15 20.95
CA THR A 140 -10.75 -14.10 21.49
C THR A 140 -9.55 -13.41 22.14
N SER A 141 -9.11 -13.91 23.31
CA SER A 141 -7.86 -13.48 23.94
C SER A 141 -6.61 -14.05 23.28
N ARG A 142 -6.77 -15.00 22.33
CA ARG A 142 -5.66 -15.67 21.64
C ARG A 142 -5.02 -14.84 20.53
N VAL A 143 -5.71 -13.77 20.10
CA VAL A 143 -5.30 -12.93 18.97
C VAL A 143 -5.51 -11.49 19.37
N ALA A 144 -4.55 -10.62 19.09
CA ALA A 144 -4.80 -9.18 19.11
C ALA A 144 -5.13 -8.69 17.72
N GLU A 145 -6.04 -7.73 17.66
CA GLU A 145 -6.36 -7.03 16.42
C GLU A 145 -5.42 -5.86 16.19
N VAL A 146 -4.98 -5.71 14.94
CA VAL A 146 -4.37 -4.45 14.46
C VAL A 146 -5.47 -3.45 14.15
N GLY A 147 -6.67 -3.91 13.78
CA GLY A 147 -7.78 -3.10 13.31
C GLY A 147 -8.27 -3.57 11.94
N PRO A 148 -9.32 -2.93 11.42
CA PRO A 148 -9.84 -3.28 10.11
C PRO A 148 -8.82 -2.93 9.01
N TYR A 149 -8.71 -3.78 7.99
CA TYR A 149 -7.99 -3.48 6.74
C TYR A 149 -8.92 -3.25 5.56
N ALA A 150 -10.20 -3.63 5.69
CA ALA A 150 -11.24 -3.34 4.72
C ALA A 150 -12.61 -3.29 5.40
N LEU A 151 -13.48 -2.45 4.85
CA LEU A 151 -14.87 -2.33 5.23
C LEU A 151 -15.72 -2.68 4.01
N THR A 152 -16.46 -3.79 4.05
CA THR A 152 -17.37 -4.17 2.96
C THR A 152 -18.83 -3.88 3.28
N GLY A 153 -19.66 -3.89 2.25
CA GLY A 153 -21.09 -3.65 2.38
C GLY A 153 -21.45 -2.15 2.46
N PRO A 154 -22.76 -1.85 2.45
CA PRO A 154 -23.26 -0.48 2.49
C PRO A 154 -22.89 0.20 3.81
N ARG A 155 -22.85 1.54 3.82
CA ARG A 155 -22.52 2.31 5.05
C ARG A 155 -23.43 1.95 6.22
N ALA A 156 -24.71 1.68 5.97
CA ALA A 156 -25.69 1.29 6.99
C ALA A 156 -25.51 -0.13 7.56
N ALA A 157 -24.79 -1.02 6.85
CA ALA A 157 -24.53 -2.40 7.27
C ALA A 157 -23.10 -2.79 6.87
N THR A 158 -22.14 -2.16 7.54
CA THR A 158 -20.70 -2.34 7.24
C THR A 158 -20.18 -3.60 7.92
N THR A 159 -19.47 -4.45 7.18
CA THR A 159 -18.67 -5.55 7.73
C THR A 159 -17.20 -5.13 7.76
N ALA A 160 -16.61 -5.14 8.95
CA ALA A 160 -15.18 -4.88 9.14
C ALA A 160 -14.38 -6.18 9.03
N HIS A 161 -13.30 -6.15 8.26
CA HIS A 161 -12.37 -7.27 8.10
C HIS A 161 -11.05 -6.92 8.78
N PHE A 162 -10.61 -7.76 9.70
CA PHE A 162 -9.51 -7.45 10.62
C PHE A 162 -8.21 -8.18 10.29
N LEU A 163 -7.09 -7.56 10.69
CA LEU A 163 -5.79 -8.21 10.77
C LEU A 163 -5.56 -8.71 12.20
N GLY A 164 -5.09 -9.94 12.33
CA GLY A 164 -4.81 -10.61 13.60
C GLY A 164 -3.33 -10.88 13.77
N ILE A 165 -2.85 -10.71 15.00
CA ILE A 165 -1.45 -10.92 15.40
C ILE A 165 -1.37 -11.60 16.77
N PRO A 166 -0.19 -12.09 17.20
CA PRO A 166 0.01 -12.53 18.58
C PRO A 166 -0.42 -11.45 19.60
N PRO A 167 -1.11 -11.83 20.69
CA PRO A 167 -1.76 -10.87 21.58
C PRO A 167 -0.79 -9.93 22.32
N HIS A 168 0.46 -10.36 22.49
CA HIS A 168 1.49 -9.67 23.27
C HIS A 168 2.57 -8.98 22.41
N ASP A 169 2.24 -8.57 21.19
CA ASP A 169 3.18 -7.85 20.30
C ASP A 169 2.62 -6.48 19.87
N ALA A 170 2.66 -5.51 20.80
CA ALA A 170 2.17 -4.16 20.54
C ALA A 170 3.02 -3.41 19.50
N ALA A 171 4.32 -3.68 19.43
CA ALA A 171 5.22 -3.06 18.46
C ALA A 171 4.89 -3.52 17.02
N LEU A 172 4.63 -4.83 16.82
CA LEU A 172 4.12 -5.32 15.54
C LEU A 172 2.77 -4.68 15.20
N ARG A 173 1.86 -4.59 16.17
CA ARG A 173 0.55 -3.98 15.96
C ARG A 173 0.66 -2.57 15.41
N GLU A 174 1.50 -1.75 16.03
CA GLU A 174 1.66 -0.36 15.64
C GLU A 174 2.33 -0.24 14.27
N GLU A 175 3.36 -1.05 14.00
CA GLU A 175 4.02 -1.03 12.69
C GLU A 175 3.05 -1.43 11.56
N LEU A 176 2.28 -2.51 11.72
CA LEU A 176 1.32 -2.94 10.71
C LEU A 176 0.22 -1.88 10.50
N ARG A 177 -0.23 -1.22 11.56
CA ARG A 177 -1.18 -0.10 11.45
C ARG A 177 -0.57 1.05 10.65
N HIS A 178 0.67 1.44 10.96
CA HIS A 178 1.37 2.50 10.26
C HIS A 178 1.56 2.18 8.77
N ILE A 179 2.00 0.96 8.43
CA ILE A 179 2.15 0.50 7.04
C ILE A 179 0.82 0.57 6.32
N LEU A 180 -0.27 0.11 6.94
CA LEU A 180 -1.61 0.13 6.33
C LEU A 180 -2.11 1.56 6.12
N THR A 181 -1.97 2.45 7.12
CA THR A 181 -2.32 3.87 7.01
C THR A 181 -1.56 4.54 5.86
N ARG A 182 -0.24 4.30 5.77
CA ARG A 182 0.59 4.81 4.68
C ARG A 182 0.14 4.26 3.31
N SER A 183 -0.16 2.96 3.23
CA SER A 183 -0.66 2.31 2.02
C SER A 183 -1.98 2.89 1.53
N VAL A 184 -2.86 3.31 2.45
CA VAL A 184 -4.10 4.01 2.12
C VAL A 184 -3.80 5.42 1.59
N ALA A 185 -2.94 6.18 2.26
CA ALA A 185 -2.57 7.54 1.85
C ALA A 185 -1.91 7.59 0.47
N GLU A 186 -1.06 6.62 0.14
CA GLU A 186 -0.37 6.48 -1.16
C GLU A 186 -1.26 5.89 -2.27
N GLY A 187 -2.51 5.56 -1.95
CA GLY A 187 -3.45 4.92 -2.88
C GLY A 187 -3.08 3.48 -3.26
N ARG A 188 -2.09 2.86 -2.59
CA ARG A 188 -1.74 1.44 -2.81
C ARG A 188 -2.90 0.52 -2.43
N TRP A 189 -3.61 0.82 -1.34
CA TRP A 189 -4.84 0.12 -0.96
C TRP A 189 -5.91 0.21 -2.06
N ARG A 190 -6.10 1.40 -2.65
CA ARG A 190 -7.09 1.60 -3.72
C ARG A 190 -6.75 0.78 -4.96
N ARG A 191 -5.48 0.77 -5.36
CA ARG A 191 -5.00 -0.07 -6.46
C ARG A 191 -5.18 -1.56 -6.13
N ALA A 192 -4.93 -1.97 -4.89
CA ALA A 192 -5.20 -3.31 -4.38
C ALA A 192 -6.65 -3.72 -4.63
N TYR A 193 -7.57 -2.88 -4.19
CA TYR A 193 -9.02 -3.04 -4.32
C TYR A 193 -9.47 -3.11 -5.79
N GLU A 194 -9.08 -2.13 -6.61
CA GLU A 194 -9.55 -1.99 -7.98
C GLU A 194 -9.23 -3.21 -8.83
N ALA A 195 -8.03 -3.78 -8.70
CA ALA A 195 -7.64 -4.97 -9.47
C ALA A 195 -8.05 -6.31 -8.82
N THR A 196 -8.91 -6.29 -7.79
CA THR A 196 -9.36 -7.51 -7.10
C THR A 196 -10.85 -7.44 -6.75
N LEU A 197 -11.20 -7.02 -5.54
CA LEU A 197 -12.60 -6.91 -5.10
C LEU A 197 -13.45 -6.02 -6.01
N GLY A 198 -12.84 -4.96 -6.58
CA GLY A 198 -13.49 -4.10 -7.56
C GLY A 198 -13.91 -4.85 -8.82
N GLU A 199 -13.04 -5.69 -9.39
CA GLU A 199 -13.36 -6.56 -10.54
C GLU A 199 -14.40 -7.62 -10.18
N ALA A 200 -14.37 -8.12 -8.94
CA ALA A 200 -15.37 -9.06 -8.42
C ALA A 200 -16.72 -8.40 -8.08
N GLY A 201 -16.86 -7.08 -8.25
CA GLY A 201 -18.08 -6.34 -7.92
C GLY A 201 -18.36 -6.21 -6.41
N VAL A 202 -17.38 -6.50 -5.56
CA VAL A 202 -17.51 -6.44 -4.11
C VAL A 202 -17.16 -5.04 -3.63
N ALA A 203 -18.15 -4.27 -3.22
CA ALA A 203 -17.93 -2.92 -2.70
C ALA A 203 -17.13 -2.96 -1.38
N ALA A 204 -15.94 -2.35 -1.39
CA ALA A 204 -15.09 -2.21 -0.22
C ALA A 204 -14.57 -0.76 -0.06
N ARG A 205 -14.29 -0.38 1.18
CA ARG A 205 -13.74 0.91 1.57
C ARG A 205 -12.50 0.71 2.46
N PRO A 206 -11.52 1.62 2.41
CA PRO A 206 -10.39 1.57 3.31
C PRO A 206 -10.87 1.75 4.77
N PRO A 207 -10.10 1.24 5.74
CA PRO A 207 -10.40 1.45 7.15
C PRO A 207 -10.22 2.91 7.53
N ASP A 208 -10.99 3.35 8.52
CA ASP A 208 -10.78 4.64 9.18
C ASP A 208 -9.75 4.42 10.30
N LEU A 209 -8.46 4.52 9.94
CA LEU A 209 -7.36 4.40 10.90
C LEU A 209 -7.01 5.79 11.42
N PRO A 210 -6.81 5.95 12.74
CA PRO A 210 -6.33 7.22 13.29
C PRO A 210 -5.01 7.60 12.62
N ARG A 211 -4.87 8.89 12.30
CA ARG A 211 -3.65 9.48 11.74
C ARG A 211 -2.63 9.79 12.81
#